data_AF-A0A1F4MMT3-F1
#
_entry.id   AF-A0A1F4MMT3-F1
#
_cell.length_a   1.000
_cell.length_b   1.000
_cell.length_c   1.000
_cell.angle_alpha   90.00
_cell.angle_beta   90.00
_cell.angle_gamma   90.00
#
_symmetry.space_group_name_H-M   'P 1'
#
loop_
_entity.id
_entity.type
_entity.pdbx_description
1 polymer ?
#
loop_
_entity_poly.entity_id
_entity_poly.type
_entity_poly.pdbx_seq_one_letter_code
_entity_poly.pdbx_strand_id
1 'polypeptide(L)'
;MGSPLPLLCNPVRVLIIPGLNNSGADHWQTWLGTQYQDSRRVHQADWAHPDLAAWSEQIDHTVQRSRPGTVWVAVAHSFGCLALAHHLDKVSARGQDRTGSGGRIHAALLVAPADPVKFNVVQHLPHTGLGIPSLMIGSENDPWMSLDRAQSWAKRWGSRFLNLGPAGHINAESGHGAWPLARLKVDELIRDQHRQRRLAQVSPMDLQYAV
;
A
#
# COMPACT_ATOMS: atom_id res chain seq x y z
N MET A 1 37.37 17.72 13.91
CA MET A 1 36.13 17.26 14.57
C MET A 1 35.03 17.24 13.52
N GLY A 2 34.80 16.10 12.88
CA GLY A 2 33.75 15.97 11.86
C GLY A 2 32.45 15.60 12.55
N SER A 3 31.47 16.51 12.55
CA SER A 3 30.11 16.15 12.95
C SER A 3 29.58 15.10 11.95
N PRO A 4 29.09 13.94 12.40
CA PRO A 4 28.44 13.00 11.49
C PRO A 4 27.17 13.67 10.96
N LEU A 5 27.03 13.73 9.64
CA LEU A 5 25.77 14.07 8.97
C LEU A 5 24.67 13.17 9.55
N PRO A 6 23.53 13.71 10.01
CA PRO A 6 22.44 12.86 10.45
C PRO A 6 21.83 12.20 9.21
N LEU A 7 22.29 10.99 8.88
CA LEU A 7 21.54 10.03 8.08
C LEU A 7 20.34 9.53 8.89
N LEU A 8 19.48 10.43 9.36
CA LEU A 8 18.15 10.05 9.83
C LEU A 8 17.28 9.87 8.59
N CYS A 9 17.59 8.83 7.80
CA CYS A 9 16.65 8.26 6.86
C CYS A 9 15.45 7.81 7.70
N ASN A 10 14.40 8.63 7.76
CA ASN A 10 13.19 8.30 8.49
C ASN A 10 12.76 6.89 8.08
N PRO A 11 12.72 5.90 9.00
CA PRO A 11 12.56 4.50 8.64
C PRO A 11 11.23 4.34 7.90
N VAL A 12 11.27 3.65 6.77
CA VAL A 12 10.07 3.33 6.01
C VAL A 12 9.27 2.32 6.80
N ARG A 13 8.02 2.66 7.08
CA ARG A 13 7.13 1.85 7.93
C ARG A 13 6.12 1.11 7.06
N VAL A 14 5.59 0.01 7.59
CA VAL A 14 4.58 -0.78 6.89
C VAL A 14 3.20 -0.48 7.47
N LEU A 15 2.26 -0.09 6.60
CA LEU A 15 0.87 0.15 6.94
C LEU A 15 0.02 -1.02 6.44
N ILE A 16 -0.42 -1.87 7.36
CA ILE A 16 -1.29 -3.02 7.08
C ILE A 16 -2.75 -2.54 6.95
N ILE A 17 -3.38 -2.86 5.82
CA ILE A 17 -4.76 -2.46 5.51
C ILE A 17 -5.57 -3.73 5.18
N PRO A 18 -6.23 -4.34 6.18
CA PRO A 18 -7.03 -5.54 5.99
C PRO A 18 -8.29 -5.31 5.15
N GLY A 19 -8.85 -6.39 4.64
CA GLY A 19 -10.17 -6.44 4.00
C GLY A 19 -11.30 -6.77 4.96
N LEU A 20 -12.43 -7.20 4.38
CA LEU A 20 -13.63 -7.68 5.09
C LEU A 20 -13.25 -8.74 6.14
N ASN A 21 -13.89 -8.70 7.31
CA ASN A 21 -13.65 -9.58 8.46
C ASN A 21 -12.24 -9.49 9.06
N ASN A 22 -11.45 -8.47 8.69
CA ASN A 22 -10.08 -8.26 9.16
C ASN A 22 -9.13 -9.42 8.75
N SER A 23 -7.86 -9.27 9.10
CA SER A 23 -6.87 -10.34 9.02
C SER A 23 -6.72 -10.97 10.40
N GLY A 24 -7.30 -12.15 10.59
CA GLY A 24 -7.20 -12.93 11.83
C GLY A 24 -5.77 -13.35 12.18
N ALA A 25 -5.61 -14.07 13.29
CA ALA A 25 -4.29 -14.46 13.82
C ALA A 25 -3.43 -15.23 12.79
N ASP A 26 -4.06 -16.12 12.03
CA ASP A 26 -3.38 -17.00 11.06
C ASP A 26 -3.21 -16.36 9.68
N HIS A 27 -3.62 -15.10 9.49
CA HIS A 27 -3.55 -14.43 8.20
C HIS A 27 -2.16 -13.82 7.95
N TRP A 28 -1.68 -13.87 6.71
CA TRP A 28 -0.36 -13.34 6.35
C TRP A 28 -0.14 -11.86 6.66
N GLN A 29 -1.17 -11.01 6.61
CA GLN A 29 -1.03 -9.60 7.04
C GLN A 29 -0.73 -9.48 8.55
N THR A 30 -1.23 -10.41 9.38
CA THR A 30 -0.90 -10.47 10.81
C THR A 30 0.53 -10.89 11.02
N TRP A 31 0.96 -11.98 10.37
CA TRP A 31 2.35 -12.40 10.37
C TRP A 31 3.28 -11.28 9.86
N LEU A 32 2.97 -10.66 8.73
CA LEU A 32 3.78 -9.62 8.10
C LEU A 32 3.96 -8.40 9.02
N GLY A 33 2.91 -8.00 9.74
CA GLY A 33 2.99 -6.90 10.70
C GLY A 33 4.06 -7.13 11.77
N THR A 34 4.29 -8.38 12.19
CA THR A 34 5.34 -8.73 13.17
C THR A 34 6.76 -8.65 12.59
N GLN A 35 6.90 -8.61 11.27
CA GLN A 35 8.22 -8.62 10.60
C GLN A 35 8.85 -7.22 10.51
N TYR A 36 8.10 -6.17 10.83
CA TYR A 36 8.56 -4.79 10.72
C TYR A 36 8.36 -4.05 12.04
N GLN A 37 9.43 -3.44 12.54
CA GLN A 37 9.35 -2.52 13.66
C GLN A 37 8.45 -1.33 13.29
N ASP A 38 7.64 -0.88 14.24
CA ASP A 38 6.72 0.24 14.07
C ASP A 38 5.68 0.07 12.95
N SER A 39 5.42 -1.16 12.50
CA SER A 39 4.28 -1.43 11.61
C SER A 39 2.99 -1.00 12.28
N ARG A 40 2.02 -0.56 11.49
CA ARG A 40 0.70 -0.15 11.97
C ARG A 40 -0.37 -0.84 11.17
N ARG A 41 -1.45 -1.21 11.84
CA ARG A 41 -2.67 -1.70 11.21
C ARG A 41 -3.71 -0.60 11.22
N VAL A 42 -4.37 -0.39 10.09
CA VAL A 42 -5.57 0.44 10.03
C VAL A 42 -6.71 -0.33 10.68
N HIS A 43 -7.36 0.27 11.67
CA HIS A 43 -8.50 -0.31 12.36
C HIS A 43 -9.80 0.27 11.81
N GLN A 44 -10.75 -0.61 11.51
CA GLN A 44 -12.10 -0.23 11.10
C GLN A 44 -13.05 -0.33 12.28
N ALA A 45 -14.08 0.53 12.29
CA ALA A 45 -15.12 0.50 13.32
C ALA A 45 -16.01 -0.74 13.16
N ASP A 46 -16.28 -1.15 11.92
CA ASP A 46 -17.04 -2.34 11.58
C ASP A 46 -16.30 -3.12 10.48
N TRP A 47 -15.90 -4.35 10.80
CA TRP A 47 -15.20 -5.24 9.88
C TRP A 47 -16.14 -6.07 9.02
N ALA A 48 -17.40 -6.24 9.42
CA ALA A 48 -18.39 -7.07 8.75
C ALA A 48 -19.14 -6.31 7.64
N HIS A 49 -19.20 -4.98 7.73
CA HIS A 49 -19.85 -4.12 6.74
C HIS A 49 -18.82 -3.25 6.01
N PRO A 50 -18.45 -3.60 4.77
CA PRO A 50 -17.45 -2.85 4.03
C PRO A 50 -18.03 -1.52 3.55
N ASP A 51 -17.44 -0.42 4.01
CA ASP A 51 -17.80 0.94 3.62
C ASP A 51 -16.57 1.64 3.05
N LEU A 52 -16.60 1.96 1.76
CA LEU A 52 -15.45 2.53 1.07
C LEU A 52 -15.01 3.87 1.67
N ALA A 53 -15.97 4.74 2.01
CA ALA A 53 -15.68 6.09 2.48
C ALA A 53 -15.13 6.07 3.91
N ALA A 54 -15.81 5.34 4.81
CA ALA A 54 -15.39 5.21 6.20
C ALA A 54 -14.04 4.48 6.31
N TRP A 55 -13.82 3.43 5.51
CA TRP A 55 -12.55 2.70 5.53
C TRP A 55 -11.40 3.53 4.98
N SER A 56 -11.65 4.31 3.93
CA SER A 56 -10.70 5.30 3.39
C SER A 56 -10.35 6.38 4.41
N GLU A 57 -11.34 6.84 5.19
CA GLU A 57 -11.12 7.83 6.25
C GLU A 57 -10.27 7.29 7.40
N GLN A 58 -10.44 6.01 7.78
CA GLN A 58 -9.56 5.39 8.78
C GLN A 58 -8.11 5.25 8.30
N ILE A 59 -7.90 5.04 6.99
CA ILE A 59 -6.56 5.08 6.40
C ILE A 59 -5.96 6.48 6.55
N ASP A 60 -6.70 7.53 6.16
CA ASP A 60 -6.26 8.92 6.30
C ASP A 60 -5.93 9.26 7.76
N HIS A 61 -6.84 8.95 8.68
CA HIS A 61 -6.69 9.17 10.11
C HIS A 61 -5.42 8.51 10.69
N THR A 62 -5.16 7.26 10.30
CA THR A 62 -3.96 6.52 10.73
C THR A 62 -2.69 7.17 10.17
N VAL A 63 -2.71 7.57 8.90
CA VAL A 63 -1.57 8.22 8.23
C VAL A 63 -1.30 9.60 8.84
N GLN A 64 -2.31 10.43 9.06
CA GLN A 64 -2.16 11.80 9.56
C GLN A 64 -1.78 11.87 11.04
N ARG A 65 -2.15 10.87 11.86
CA ARG A 65 -1.71 10.78 13.28
C ARG A 65 -0.26 10.34 13.46
N SER A 66 0.39 9.95 12.37
CA SER A 66 1.80 9.59 12.40
C SER A 66 2.68 10.82 12.63
N ARG A 67 3.89 10.63 13.15
CA ARG A 67 4.84 11.73 13.31
C ARG A 67 5.09 12.44 11.96
N PRO A 68 5.26 13.76 11.92
CA PRO A 68 5.57 14.49 10.69
C PRO A 68 6.72 13.83 9.91
N GLY A 69 6.55 13.69 8.60
CA GLY A 69 7.55 13.09 7.72
C GLY A 69 7.63 11.55 7.79
N THR A 70 6.75 10.88 8.53
CA THR A 70 6.61 9.42 8.49
C THR A 70 6.26 8.97 7.08
N VAL A 71 6.92 7.94 6.58
CA VAL A 71 6.62 7.40 5.25
C VAL A 71 6.25 5.93 5.31
N TRP A 72 5.11 5.64 4.70
CA TRP A 72 4.45 4.35 4.71
C TRP A 72 4.58 3.64 3.36
N VAL A 73 4.86 2.34 3.41
CA VAL A 73 4.50 1.38 2.36
C VAL A 73 3.19 0.72 2.80
N ALA A 74 2.13 0.96 2.03
CA ALA A 74 0.82 0.39 2.30
C ALA A 74 0.77 -1.07 1.81
N VAL A 75 0.19 -1.95 2.62
CA VAL A 75 0.00 -3.37 2.29
C VAL A 75 -1.47 -3.70 2.48
N ALA A 76 -2.22 -3.64 1.40
CA ALA A 76 -3.66 -3.80 1.38
C ALA A 76 -4.07 -5.17 0.86
N HIS A 77 -5.17 -5.71 1.39
CA HIS A 77 -5.76 -6.97 0.97
C HIS A 77 -7.26 -6.81 0.68
N SER A 78 -7.77 -7.51 -0.34
CA SER A 78 -9.21 -7.59 -0.62
C SER A 78 -9.88 -6.21 -0.68
N PHE A 79 -10.97 -5.98 0.05
CA PHE A 79 -11.67 -4.68 0.10
C PHE A 79 -10.76 -3.53 0.59
N GLY A 80 -9.75 -3.81 1.41
CA GLY A 80 -8.75 -2.84 1.83
C GLY A 80 -7.98 -2.22 0.65
N CYS A 81 -7.83 -2.95 -0.47
CA CYS A 81 -7.24 -2.40 -1.69
C CYS A 81 -8.11 -1.28 -2.29
N LEU A 82 -9.43 -1.46 -2.27
CA LEU A 82 -10.39 -0.47 -2.78
C LEU A 82 -10.39 0.78 -1.91
N ALA A 83 -10.44 0.60 -0.59
CA ALA A 83 -10.37 1.69 0.38
C ALA A 83 -9.07 2.50 0.25
N LEU A 84 -7.93 1.83 0.05
CA LEU A 84 -6.66 2.48 -0.20
C LEU A 84 -6.67 3.26 -1.53
N ALA A 85 -7.18 2.67 -2.61
CA ALA A 85 -7.28 3.35 -3.91
C ALA A 85 -8.15 4.62 -3.81
N HIS A 86 -9.30 4.53 -3.13
CA HIS A 86 -10.17 5.68 -2.88
C HIS A 86 -9.50 6.76 -2.00
N HIS A 87 -8.76 6.35 -0.96
CA HIS A 87 -7.97 7.27 -0.15
C HIS A 87 -6.94 8.04 -0.98
N LEU A 88 -6.17 7.35 -1.83
CA LEU A 88 -5.14 7.96 -2.66
C LEU A 88 -5.73 8.93 -3.70
N ASP A 89 -6.90 8.61 -4.25
CA ASP A 89 -7.64 9.50 -5.16
C ASP A 89 -8.04 10.81 -4.44
N LYS A 90 -8.62 10.70 -3.24
CA LYS A 90 -8.99 11.86 -2.41
C LYS A 90 -7.78 12.73 -2.04
N VAL A 91 -6.65 12.11 -1.68
CA VAL A 91 -5.41 12.84 -1.36
C VAL A 91 -4.91 13.60 -2.59
N SER A 92 -4.95 12.97 -3.76
CA SER A 92 -4.55 13.59 -5.03
C SER A 92 -5.46 14.77 -5.39
N ALA A 93 -6.77 14.61 -5.26
CA ALA A 93 -7.76 15.66 -5.55
C ALA A 93 -7.63 16.89 -4.62
N ARG A 94 -7.18 16.70 -3.38
CA ARG A 94 -6.95 17.81 -2.43
C ARG A 94 -5.70 18.64 -2.74
N GLY A 95 -4.86 18.21 -3.70
CA GLY A 95 -3.58 18.86 -3.97
C GLY A 95 -2.66 18.88 -2.75
N GLN A 96 -2.85 17.94 -1.82
CA GLN A 96 -2.14 17.91 -0.56
C GLN A 96 -0.67 17.59 -0.86
N ASP A 97 0.15 18.63 -0.85
CA ASP A 97 1.57 18.52 -1.15
C ASP A 97 2.22 17.51 -0.18
N ARG A 98 3.22 16.76 -0.65
CA ARG A 98 3.90 15.68 0.11
C ARG A 98 4.67 16.17 1.36
N THR A 99 4.43 17.42 1.77
CA THR A 99 5.07 18.19 2.84
C THR A 99 4.16 18.40 4.06
N GLY A 100 2.96 17.82 4.07
CA GLY A 100 2.00 17.94 5.19
C GLY A 100 2.56 17.50 6.56
N SER A 101 1.92 17.98 7.62
CA SER A 101 2.28 17.76 9.03
C SER A 101 2.15 16.32 9.52
N GLY A 102 1.54 15.42 8.73
CA GLY A 102 1.38 14.00 9.06
C GLY A 102 2.34 13.06 8.32
N GLY A 103 1.96 11.79 8.25
CA GLY A 103 2.64 10.81 7.40
C GLY A 103 2.19 10.87 5.94
N ARG A 104 2.87 10.12 5.07
CA ARG A 104 2.43 9.90 3.68
C ARG A 104 2.67 8.47 3.21
N ILE A 105 1.81 7.98 2.33
CA ILE A 105 2.00 6.70 1.65
C ILE A 105 2.86 6.93 0.40
N HIS A 106 3.98 6.21 0.28
CA HIS A 106 4.92 6.37 -0.84
C HIS A 106 4.79 5.24 -1.87
N ALA A 107 4.42 4.04 -1.44
CA ALA A 107 4.19 2.92 -2.33
C ALA A 107 3.14 1.97 -1.75
N ALA A 108 2.58 1.10 -2.59
CA ALA A 108 1.57 0.13 -2.18
C ALA A 108 1.81 -1.28 -2.74
N LEU A 109 1.60 -2.28 -1.89
CA LEU A 109 1.35 -3.66 -2.25
C LEU A 109 -0.15 -3.93 -2.12
N LEU A 110 -0.81 -4.29 -3.22
CA LEU A 110 -2.24 -4.62 -3.30
C LEU A 110 -2.36 -6.13 -3.53
N VAL A 111 -2.96 -6.87 -2.62
CA VAL A 111 -3.04 -8.33 -2.70
C VAL A 111 -4.49 -8.77 -2.79
N ALA A 112 -4.82 -9.61 -3.78
CA ALA A 112 -6.15 -10.18 -3.99
C ALA A 112 -7.27 -9.12 -3.89
N PRO A 113 -7.21 -8.01 -4.65
CA PRO A 113 -8.21 -6.95 -4.54
C PRO A 113 -9.61 -7.49 -4.84
N ALA A 114 -10.60 -7.10 -4.06
CA ALA A 114 -11.98 -7.51 -4.31
C ALA A 114 -12.57 -6.76 -5.52
N ASP A 115 -13.47 -7.38 -6.27
CA ASP A 115 -14.05 -6.76 -7.47
C ASP A 115 -14.96 -5.56 -7.13
N PRO A 116 -14.63 -4.32 -7.56
CA PRO A 116 -15.43 -3.13 -7.31
C PRO A 116 -16.89 -3.21 -7.78
N VAL A 117 -17.19 -4.02 -8.80
CA VAL A 117 -18.57 -4.21 -9.27
C VAL A 117 -19.42 -4.94 -8.23
N LYS A 118 -18.84 -5.92 -7.52
CA LYS A 118 -19.57 -6.68 -6.48
C LYS A 118 -19.99 -5.80 -5.30
N PHE A 119 -19.29 -4.69 -5.09
CA PHE A 119 -19.58 -3.72 -4.02
C PHE A 119 -20.23 -2.43 -4.53
N ASN A 120 -20.52 -2.32 -5.83
CA ASN A 120 -21.10 -1.12 -6.44
C ASN A 120 -20.29 0.18 -6.20
N VAL A 121 -18.95 0.09 -6.25
CA VAL A 121 -18.03 1.21 -5.93
C VAL A 121 -17.16 1.68 -7.09
N VAL A 122 -17.35 1.17 -8.31
CA VAL A 122 -16.50 1.47 -9.48
C VAL A 122 -16.34 2.97 -9.72
N GLN A 123 -17.44 3.73 -9.59
CA GLN A 123 -17.50 5.17 -9.82
C GLN A 123 -16.71 6.00 -8.79
N HIS A 124 -16.38 5.42 -7.64
CA HIS A 124 -15.66 6.08 -6.55
C HIS A 124 -14.16 5.77 -6.57
N LEU A 125 -13.69 4.94 -7.50
CA LEU A 125 -12.28 4.56 -7.59
C LEU A 125 -11.56 5.37 -8.66
N PRO A 126 -10.24 5.60 -8.51
CA PRO A 126 -9.48 6.36 -9.49
C PRO A 126 -9.42 5.64 -10.84
N HIS A 127 -9.67 6.40 -11.91
CA HIS A 127 -9.60 5.94 -13.30
C HIS A 127 -8.33 6.40 -14.03
N THR A 128 -7.53 7.26 -13.38
CA THR A 128 -6.34 7.92 -13.94
C THR A 128 -5.03 7.43 -13.30
N GLY A 129 -5.08 6.35 -12.51
CA GLY A 129 -3.92 5.82 -11.78
C GLY A 129 -3.94 6.16 -10.28
N LEU A 130 -3.08 5.49 -9.49
CA LEU A 130 -3.00 5.68 -8.02
C LEU A 130 -2.10 6.85 -7.57
N GLY A 131 -1.34 7.46 -8.49
CA GLY A 131 -0.39 8.54 -8.15
C GLY A 131 0.85 8.11 -7.35
N ILE A 132 0.99 6.82 -7.05
CA ILE A 132 2.15 6.23 -6.36
C ILE A 132 2.60 4.91 -7.01
N PRO A 133 3.88 4.55 -6.91
CA PRO A 133 4.35 3.21 -7.28
C PRO A 133 3.56 2.12 -6.54
N SER A 134 3.10 1.10 -7.29
CA SER A 134 2.37 -0.01 -6.70
C SER A 134 2.61 -1.34 -7.41
N LEU A 135 2.48 -2.42 -6.65
CA LEU A 135 2.44 -3.80 -7.14
C LEU A 135 1.10 -4.42 -6.73
N MET A 136 0.40 -4.99 -7.69
CA MET A 136 -0.79 -5.81 -7.47
C MET A 136 -0.44 -7.29 -7.62
N ILE A 137 -0.83 -8.12 -6.66
CA ILE A 137 -0.75 -9.57 -6.72
C ILE A 137 -2.18 -10.13 -6.83
N GLY A 138 -2.44 -10.91 -7.88
CA GLY A 138 -3.71 -11.58 -8.12
C GLY A 138 -3.57 -13.10 -8.16
N SER A 139 -4.71 -13.79 -8.12
CA SER A 139 -4.82 -15.26 -8.15
C SER A 139 -5.80 -15.70 -9.23
N GLU A 140 -5.54 -16.84 -9.86
CA GLU A 140 -6.34 -17.40 -10.96
C GLU A 140 -7.71 -17.90 -10.52
N ASN A 141 -7.84 -18.32 -9.26
CA ASN A 141 -9.05 -18.91 -8.68
C ASN A 141 -9.55 -18.12 -7.45
N ASP A 142 -9.33 -16.80 -7.44
CA ASP A 142 -9.89 -15.91 -6.40
C ASP A 142 -11.42 -15.77 -6.59
N PRO A 143 -12.24 -16.13 -5.58
CA PRO A 143 -13.69 -16.01 -5.67
C PRO A 143 -14.18 -14.55 -5.68
N TRP A 144 -13.37 -13.59 -5.26
CA TRP A 144 -13.76 -12.17 -5.16
C TRP A 144 -13.45 -11.36 -6.41
N MET A 145 -12.46 -11.76 -7.21
CA MET A 145 -12.04 -11.05 -8.42
C MET A 145 -11.39 -12.03 -9.41
N SER A 146 -11.87 -12.08 -10.65
CA SER A 146 -11.19 -12.87 -11.68
C SER A 146 -9.84 -12.26 -12.06
N LEU A 147 -8.90 -13.10 -12.52
CA LEU A 147 -7.55 -12.65 -12.90
C LEU A 147 -7.58 -11.54 -13.95
N ASP A 148 -8.38 -11.68 -15.00
CA ASP A 148 -8.50 -10.69 -16.08
C ASP A 148 -8.96 -9.32 -15.57
N ARG A 149 -9.88 -9.32 -14.60
CA ARG A 149 -10.37 -8.09 -13.97
C ARG A 149 -9.31 -7.49 -13.06
N ALA A 150 -8.59 -8.31 -12.30
CA ALA A 150 -7.46 -7.85 -11.50
C ALA A 150 -6.38 -7.21 -12.39
N GLN A 151 -6.01 -7.83 -13.52
CA GLN A 151 -5.08 -7.26 -14.49
C GLN A 151 -5.59 -5.95 -15.10
N SER A 152 -6.88 -5.89 -15.45
CA SER A 152 -7.51 -4.68 -15.99
C SER A 152 -7.46 -3.52 -15.00
N TRP A 153 -7.72 -3.80 -13.71
CA TRP A 153 -7.59 -2.80 -12.64
C TRP A 153 -6.14 -2.42 -12.36
N ALA A 154 -5.20 -3.37 -12.37
CA ALA A 154 -3.78 -3.07 -12.24
C ALA A 154 -3.32 -2.11 -13.34
N LYS A 155 -3.72 -2.36 -14.60
CA LYS A 155 -3.44 -1.46 -15.72
C LYS A 155 -4.03 -0.06 -15.50
N ARG A 156 -5.31 0.02 -15.10
CA ARG A 156 -6.00 1.29 -14.81
C ARG A 156 -5.32 2.08 -13.69
N TRP A 157 -4.82 1.38 -12.67
CA TRP A 157 -4.15 1.96 -11.53
C TRP A 157 -2.66 2.25 -11.74
N GLY A 158 -2.10 1.83 -12.88
CA GLY A 158 -0.66 1.94 -13.15
C GLY A 158 0.18 1.03 -12.27
N SER A 159 -0.40 -0.02 -11.71
CA SER A 159 0.29 -1.00 -10.88
C SER A 159 1.04 -2.02 -11.74
N ARG A 160 2.23 -2.42 -11.31
CA ARG A 160 2.80 -3.70 -11.78
C ARG A 160 1.87 -4.83 -11.37
N PHE A 161 1.83 -5.91 -12.14
CA PHE A 161 1.00 -7.07 -11.83
C PHE A 161 1.84 -8.34 -11.67
N LEU A 162 1.51 -9.14 -10.65
CA LEU A 162 2.06 -10.47 -10.43
C LEU A 162 0.89 -11.46 -10.31
N ASN A 163 0.84 -12.43 -11.22
CA ASN A 163 -0.05 -13.58 -11.09
C ASN A 163 0.61 -14.61 -10.16
N LEU A 164 -0.08 -15.02 -9.10
CA LEU A 164 0.39 -16.03 -8.14
C LEU A 164 -0.04 -17.46 -8.53
N GLY A 165 -0.71 -17.64 -9.67
CA GLY A 165 -1.33 -18.90 -10.04
C GLY A 165 -2.61 -19.15 -9.24
N PRO A 166 -3.03 -20.42 -9.06
CA PRO A 166 -4.23 -20.77 -8.31
C PRO A 166 -4.00 -20.71 -6.78
N ALA A 167 -4.04 -19.51 -6.21
CA ALA A 167 -3.72 -19.23 -4.80
C ALA A 167 -4.94 -18.86 -3.94
N GLY A 168 -6.16 -19.15 -4.39
CA GLY A 168 -7.41 -18.78 -3.73
C GLY A 168 -7.52 -17.28 -3.52
N HIS A 169 -8.06 -16.85 -2.37
CA HIS A 169 -8.16 -15.42 -2.01
C HIS A 169 -6.91 -14.88 -1.29
N ILE A 170 -5.80 -15.63 -1.30
CA ILE A 170 -4.53 -15.25 -0.66
C ILE A 170 -4.77 -14.87 0.82
N ASN A 171 -5.36 -15.79 1.57
CA ASN A 171 -5.75 -15.66 2.98
C ASN A 171 -5.43 -16.97 3.73
N ALA A 172 -5.74 -17.02 5.04
CA ALA A 172 -5.44 -18.19 5.86
C ALA A 172 -6.13 -19.47 5.33
N GLU A 173 -7.38 -19.36 4.87
CA GLU A 173 -8.17 -20.46 4.32
C GLU A 173 -7.59 -21.03 3.03
N SER A 174 -6.85 -20.22 2.27
CA SER A 174 -6.11 -20.66 1.07
C SER A 174 -4.63 -20.98 1.36
N GLY A 175 -4.25 -21.14 2.63
CA GLY A 175 -2.91 -21.55 3.04
C GLY A 175 -1.90 -20.41 3.24
N HIS A 176 -2.35 -19.15 3.26
CA HIS A 176 -1.47 -17.98 3.37
C HIS A 176 -1.43 -17.44 4.81
N GLY A 177 -0.66 -18.14 5.65
CA GLY A 177 -0.21 -17.68 6.96
C GLY A 177 1.12 -16.95 6.88
N ALA A 178 2.22 -17.53 7.37
CA ALA A 178 3.53 -16.92 7.15
C ALA A 178 3.85 -16.87 5.65
N TRP A 179 4.06 -15.66 5.10
CA TRP A 179 4.22 -15.48 3.65
C TRP A 179 5.46 -14.64 3.29
N PRO A 180 6.65 -15.26 3.21
CA PRO A 180 7.91 -14.58 2.91
C PRO A 180 7.91 -13.78 1.60
N LEU A 181 7.11 -14.18 0.60
CA LEU A 181 7.00 -13.44 -0.66
C LEU A 181 6.43 -12.04 -0.45
N ALA A 182 5.40 -11.86 0.40
CA ALA A 182 4.88 -10.53 0.71
C ALA A 182 5.95 -9.64 1.33
N ARG A 183 6.72 -10.18 2.29
CA ARG A 183 7.85 -9.49 2.90
C ARG A 183 8.89 -9.08 1.87
N LEU A 184 9.29 -10.00 0.99
CA LEU A 184 10.24 -9.71 -0.09
C LEU A 184 9.75 -8.55 -0.98
N LYS A 185 8.46 -8.54 -1.35
CA LYS A 185 7.88 -7.48 -2.18
C LYS A 185 7.75 -6.14 -1.46
N VAL A 186 7.46 -6.14 -0.17
CA VAL A 186 7.52 -4.93 0.64
C VAL A 186 8.95 -4.39 0.72
N ASP A 187 9.94 -5.26 0.94
CA ASP A 187 11.34 -4.85 1.01
C ASP A 187 11.84 -4.29 -0.34
N GLU A 188 11.39 -4.84 -1.47
CA GLU A 188 11.63 -4.26 -2.81
C GLU A 188 11.07 -2.83 -2.90
N LEU A 189 9.82 -2.60 -2.51
CA LEU A 189 9.19 -1.27 -2.54
C LEU A 189 9.91 -0.28 -1.62
N ILE A 190 10.35 -0.72 -0.43
CA ILE A 190 11.15 0.10 0.50
C ILE A 190 12.49 0.50 -0.15
N ARG A 191 13.20 -0.45 -0.77
CA ARG A 191 14.48 -0.17 -1.44
C ARG A 191 14.32 0.81 -2.61
N ASP A 192 13.26 0.66 -3.41
CA ASP A 192 12.98 1.55 -4.53
C ASP A 192 12.68 2.98 -4.06
N GLN A 193 11.96 3.14 -2.95
CA GLN A 193 11.79 4.44 -2.31
C GLN A 193 13.14 5.05 -1.92
N HIS A 194 14.02 4.31 -1.23
CA HIS A 194 15.32 4.83 -0.83
C HIS A 194 16.16 5.28 -2.03
N ARG A 195 16.10 4.52 -3.14
CA ARG A 195 16.75 4.89 -4.40
C ARG A 195 16.19 6.19 -4.96
N GLN A 196 14.87 6.32 -5.07
CA GLN A 196 14.22 7.54 -5.56
C GLN A 196 14.56 8.77 -4.73
N ARG A 197 14.59 8.64 -3.40
CA ARG A 197 14.98 9.74 -2.50
C ARG A 197 16.43 10.18 -2.70
N ARG A 198 17.36 9.22 -2.81
CA ARG A 198 18.76 9.54 -3.10
C ARG A 198 18.89 10.29 -4.42
N LEU A 199 18.23 9.82 -5.47
CA LEU A 199 18.26 10.49 -6.78
C LEU A 199 17.65 11.90 -6.73
N ALA A 200 16.56 12.10 -5.99
CA ALA A 200 15.93 13.42 -5.83
C ALA A 200 16.76 14.40 -4.99
N GLN A 201 17.64 13.90 -4.11
CA GLN A 201 18.56 14.72 -3.31
C GLN A 201 19.83 15.11 -4.07
N VAL A 202 20.20 14.35 -5.11
CA VAL A 202 21.27 14.73 -6.05
C VAL A 202 20.68 15.67 -7.09
N SER A 203 20.62 16.96 -6.78
CA SER A 203 20.22 18.02 -7.73
C SER A 203 21.38 18.35 -8.70
N PRO A 204 21.14 18.85 -9.93
CA PRO A 204 22.16 19.06 -10.97
C PRO A 204 23.33 20.00 -10.61
N MET A 205 23.28 20.70 -9.47
CA MET A 205 24.34 21.61 -9.04
C MET A 205 25.66 20.91 -8.66
N ASP A 206 25.64 19.62 -8.32
CA ASP A 206 26.87 18.88 -8.02
C ASP A 206 27.66 18.47 -9.29
N LEU A 207 27.10 18.67 -10.48
CA LEU A 207 27.76 18.39 -11.77
C LEU A 207 28.47 19.62 -12.36
N GLN A 208 28.34 20.81 -11.77
CA GLN A 208 29.00 22.03 -12.26
C GLN A 208 30.39 22.30 -11.66
N TYR A 209 30.84 21.49 -10.69
CA TYR A 209 32.18 21.62 -10.09
C TYR A 209 33.15 20.50 -10.51
N ALA A 210 32.78 19.70 -11.51
CA ALA A 210 33.60 18.64 -12.08
C ALA A 210 34.01 18.93 -13.53
N VAL A 211 34.55 20.13 -13.79
CA VAL A 211 35.39 20.46 -14.97
C VAL A 211 36.44 21.48 -14.55
#